data_AF-A0A1F2Y1F5-F1
#
_entry.id   AF-A0A1F2Y1F5-F1
#
_cell.length_a   1.000
_cell.length_b   1.000
_cell.length_c   1.000
_cell.angle_alpha   90.00
_cell.angle_beta   90.00
_cell.angle_gamma   90.00
#
_symmetry.space_group_name_H-M   'P 1'
#
loop_
_entity.id
_entity.type
_entity.pdbx_description
1 polymer ?
#
loop_
_entity_poly.entity_id
_entity_poly.type
_entity_poly.pdbx_seq_one_letter_code
_entity_poly.pdbx_strand_id
1 'polypeptide(L)'
;MPAGSVVYSDQETSYRIAAFAPVYIALAPPGNVADTKANRPYERARDGRRFLRTGDLSIPEGYGARYLVIDRLRLRRPFDLPELYRDPRYVLYRMRPRG
;
A
#
# COMPACT_ATOMS: atom_id res chain seq x y z
N MET A 1 -6.77 -10.93 -5.44
CA MET A 1 -5.45 -10.55 -6.01
C MET A 1 -4.59 -11.83 -6.10
N PRO A 2 -3.72 -12.00 -7.12
CA PRO A 2 -2.84 -13.16 -7.23
C PRO A 2 -1.81 -13.22 -6.09
N ALA A 3 -1.44 -14.43 -5.68
CA ALA A 3 -0.36 -14.65 -4.72
C ALA A 3 0.96 -14.03 -5.20
N GLY A 4 1.78 -13.54 -4.27
CA GLY A 4 3.06 -12.88 -4.56
C GLY A 4 2.94 -11.48 -5.15
N SER A 5 1.73 -10.91 -5.26
CA SER A 5 1.57 -9.53 -5.70
C SER A 5 2.10 -8.55 -4.64
N VAL A 6 2.70 -7.43 -5.06
CA VAL A 6 3.03 -6.32 -4.16
C VAL A 6 1.80 -5.44 -3.99
N VAL A 7 1.40 -5.21 -2.73
CA VAL A 7 0.27 -4.37 -2.34
C VAL A 7 0.78 -3.16 -1.56
N TYR A 8 0.31 -1.99 -1.93
CA TYR A 8 0.51 -0.76 -1.16
C TYR A 8 -0.77 -0.36 -0.46
N SER A 9 -0.67 -0.02 0.82
CA SER A 9 -1.74 0.55 1.65
C SER A 9 -1.11 1.23 2.87
N ASP A 10 -1.90 1.85 3.74
CA ASP A 10 -1.38 2.32 5.03
C ASP A 10 -0.85 1.14 5.88
N GLN A 11 -0.02 1.44 6.89
CA GLN A 11 0.69 0.43 7.68
C GLN A 11 -0.24 -0.57 8.38
N GLU A 12 -1.37 -0.10 8.93
CA GLU A 12 -2.30 -0.96 9.66
C GLU A 12 -3.04 -1.87 8.68
N THR A 13 -3.52 -1.31 7.57
CA THR A 13 -4.19 -2.09 6.51
C THR A 13 -3.22 -3.08 5.86
N SER A 14 -1.97 -2.70 5.63
CA SER A 14 -0.93 -3.60 5.11
C SER A 14 -0.70 -4.77 6.04
N TYR A 15 -0.51 -4.53 7.34
CA TYR A 15 -0.32 -5.60 8.32
C TYR A 15 -1.47 -6.61 8.32
N ARG A 16 -2.72 -6.12 8.25
CA ARG A 16 -3.90 -6.98 8.14
C ARG A 16 -3.92 -7.77 6.84
N ILE A 17 -3.66 -7.15 5.69
CA ILE A 17 -3.64 -7.84 4.40
C ILE A 17 -2.63 -8.99 4.40
N ALA A 18 -1.42 -8.76 4.92
CA ALA A 18 -0.38 -9.79 5.00
C ALA A 18 -0.76 -10.98 5.90
N ALA A 19 -1.61 -10.76 6.91
CA ALA A 19 -2.09 -11.83 7.79
C ALA A 19 -3.12 -12.75 7.11
N PHE A 20 -3.82 -12.27 6.07
CA PHE A 20 -4.93 -13.01 5.44
C PHE A 20 -4.67 -13.44 3.99
N ALA A 21 -3.71 -12.82 3.30
CA ALA A 21 -3.45 -13.07 1.90
C ALA A 21 -1.96 -13.31 1.64
N PRO A 22 -1.59 -14.26 0.76
CA PRO A 22 -0.19 -14.55 0.42
C PRO A 22 0.35 -13.49 -0.55
N VAL A 23 0.51 -12.25 -0.07
CA VAL A 23 0.99 -11.09 -0.84
C VAL A 23 2.16 -10.41 -0.14
N TYR A 24 2.97 -9.66 -0.90
CA TYR A 24 3.99 -8.79 -0.34
C TYR A 24 3.39 -7.43 0.00
N ILE A 25 3.71 -6.88 1.16
CA ILE A 25 3.28 -5.54 1.57
C ILE A 25 4.43 -4.55 1.45
N ALA A 26 4.15 -3.37 0.89
CA ALA A 26 5.15 -2.32 0.73
C ALA A 26 5.48 -1.64 2.08
N LEU A 27 4.49 -1.54 2.98
CA LEU A 27 4.59 -0.83 4.25
C LEU A 27 4.18 -1.75 5.41
N ALA A 28 5.14 -2.26 6.17
CA ALA A 28 4.84 -2.85 7.47
C ALA A 28 5.01 -1.81 8.59
N PRO A 29 4.26 -1.91 9.71
CA PRO A 29 4.53 -1.13 10.91
C PRO A 29 5.98 -1.37 11.37
N PRO A 30 6.79 -0.33 11.66
CA PRO A 30 8.21 -0.51 11.99
C PRO A 30 8.49 -1.47 13.14
N GLY A 31 7.63 -1.49 14.17
CA GLY A 31 7.77 -2.40 15.31
C GLY A 31 7.54 -3.88 14.98
N ASN A 32 7.06 -4.21 13.79
CA ASN A 32 6.74 -5.58 13.36
C ASN A 32 7.73 -6.11 12.30
N VAL A 33 8.79 -5.37 11.98
CA VAL A 33 9.77 -5.77 10.96
C VAL A 33 11.18 -5.41 11.38
N ALA A 34 12.15 -6.20 10.90
CA ALA A 34 13.56 -5.92 11.12
C ALA A 34 13.99 -4.61 10.46
N ASP A 35 14.69 -3.77 11.20
CA ASP A 35 15.36 -2.58 10.67
C ASP A 35 16.71 -2.99 10.05
N THR A 36 16.73 -3.06 8.73
CA THR A 36 17.92 -3.44 7.96
C THR A 36 18.12 -2.46 6.82
N LYS A 37 19.34 -2.41 6.27
CA LYS A 37 19.65 -1.60 5.08
C LYS A 37 18.75 -1.91 3.88
N ALA A 38 18.25 -3.15 3.79
CA ALA A 38 17.35 -3.60 2.75
C ALA A 38 15.88 -3.21 3.01
N ASN A 39 15.44 -3.23 4.27
CA ASN A 39 14.04 -2.97 4.62
C ASN A 39 13.75 -1.49 4.92
N ARG A 40 14.61 -0.81 5.67
CA ARG A 40 14.49 0.62 6.04
C ARG A 40 13.06 1.01 6.48
N PRO A 41 12.50 0.36 7.52
CA PRO A 41 11.09 0.51 7.90
C PRO A 41 10.67 1.95 8.22
N TYR A 42 11.57 2.77 8.77
CA TYR A 42 11.28 4.17 9.06
C TYR A 42 11.19 5.04 7.80
N GLU A 43 11.98 4.75 6.77
CA GLU A 43 11.88 5.43 5.47
C GLU A 43 10.54 5.08 4.81
N ARG A 44 10.17 3.79 4.81
CA ARG A 44 8.86 3.32 4.33
C ARG A 44 7.71 3.98 5.08
N ALA A 45 7.81 4.10 6.40
CA ALA A 45 6.82 4.79 7.24
C ALA A 45 6.68 6.28 6.88
N ARG A 46 7.79 6.96 6.60
CA ARG A 46 7.78 8.35 6.14
C ARG A 46 7.10 8.47 4.78
N ASP A 47 7.38 7.56 3.85
CA ASP A 47 6.76 7.54 2.53
C ASP A 47 5.26 7.26 2.62
N GLY A 48 4.83 6.34 3.48
CA GLY A 48 3.41 6.10 3.75
C GLY A 48 2.67 7.34 4.26
N ARG A 49 3.29 8.09 5.18
CA ARG A 49 2.75 9.38 5.65
C ARG A 49 2.71 10.42 4.52
N ARG A 50 3.73 10.48 3.67
CA ARG A 50 3.75 11.37 2.49
C ARG A 50 2.63 11.01 1.52
N PHE A 51 2.42 9.72 1.25
CA PHE A 51 1.34 9.23 0.40
C PHE A 51 -0.04 9.61 0.97
N LEU A 52 -0.31 9.35 2.25
CA LEU A 52 -1.61 9.71 2.86
C LEU A 52 -1.90 11.22 2.78
N ARG A 53 -0.87 12.06 2.87
CA ARG A 53 -1.02 13.52 2.76
C ARG A 53 -1.25 13.99 1.32
N THR A 54 -0.59 13.37 0.35
CA THR A 54 -0.47 13.91 -1.02
C THR A 54 -1.30 13.16 -2.06
N GLY A 55 -1.50 11.85 -1.87
CA GLY A 55 -1.98 10.94 -2.91
C GLY A 55 -0.97 10.73 -4.03
N ASP A 56 0.32 11.00 -3.82
CA ASP A 56 1.35 10.85 -4.85
C ASP A 56 1.55 9.38 -5.24
N LEU A 57 1.01 8.99 -6.40
CA LEU A 57 1.08 7.62 -6.93
C LEU A 57 2.51 7.17 -7.29
N SER A 58 3.47 8.10 -7.43
CA SER A 58 4.88 7.71 -7.67
C SER A 58 5.47 6.93 -6.49
N ILE A 59 4.91 7.10 -5.28
CA ILE A 59 5.34 6.39 -4.07
C ILE A 59 4.99 4.90 -4.16
N PRO A 60 3.70 4.47 -4.27
CA PRO A 60 3.37 3.06 -4.45
C PRO A 60 4.04 2.44 -5.68
N GLU A 61 4.16 3.19 -6.78
CA GLU A 61 4.90 2.74 -7.97
C GLU A 61 6.37 2.49 -7.68
N GLY A 62 7.01 3.33 -6.86
CA GLY A 62 8.41 3.17 -6.43
C GLY A 62 8.68 1.87 -5.68
N TYR A 63 7.66 1.34 -5.00
CA TYR A 63 7.69 0.05 -4.34
C TYR A 63 7.30 -1.12 -5.23
N GLY A 64 7.03 -0.89 -6.52
CA GLY A 64 6.58 -1.93 -7.45
C GLY A 64 5.16 -2.43 -7.17
N ALA A 65 4.34 -1.62 -6.51
CA ALA A 65 2.98 -1.99 -6.16
C ALA A 65 2.16 -2.32 -7.41
N ARG A 66 1.53 -3.50 -7.40
CA ARG A 66 0.58 -3.94 -8.43
C ARG A 66 -0.86 -3.62 -8.06
N TYR A 67 -1.10 -3.36 -6.77
CA TYR A 67 -2.40 -3.04 -6.22
C TYR A 67 -2.26 -1.96 -5.15
N LEU A 68 -3.25 -1.09 -5.09
CA LEU A 68 -3.38 -0.05 -4.08
C LEU A 68 -4.68 -0.29 -3.31
N VAL A 69 -4.58 -0.46 -2.00
CA VAL A 69 -5.75 -0.55 -1.10
C VAL A 69 -5.83 0.72 -0.28
N ILE A 70 -6.96 1.40 -0.37
CA ILE A 70 -7.25 2.64 0.35
C ILE A 70 -8.26 2.36 1.46
N ASP A 71 -7.87 2.60 2.71
CA ASP A 71 -8.82 2.79 3.81
C ASP A 71 -9.41 4.21 3.71
N ARG A 72 -10.69 4.29 3.33
CA ARG A 72 -11.44 5.53 3.13
C ARG A 72 -11.63 6.32 4.42
N LEU A 73 -11.41 5.71 5.59
CA LEU A 73 -11.39 6.44 6.86
C LEU A 73 -10.09 7.23 7.05
N ARG A 74 -8.98 6.82 6.41
CA ARG A 74 -7.67 7.48 6.49
C ARG A 74 -7.38 8.38 5.29
N LEU A 75 -7.87 8.03 4.11
CA LEU A 75 -7.68 8.82 2.89
C LEU A 75 -8.96 8.86 2.05
N ARG A 76 -9.61 10.03 2.05
CA ARG A 76 -10.84 10.31 1.29
C ARG A 76 -10.54 10.93 -0.07
N ARG A 77 -9.65 10.30 -0.85
CA ARG A 77 -9.24 10.77 -2.18
C ARG A 77 -9.51 9.68 -3.23
N PRO A 78 -10.22 9.98 -4.34
CA PRO A 78 -10.31 9.08 -5.48
C PRO A 78 -9.00 9.13 -6.30
N PHE A 79 -8.71 8.04 -6.99
CA PHE A 79 -7.56 7.95 -7.90
C PHE A 79 -8.07 7.61 -9.30
N ASP A 80 -7.43 8.17 -10.33
CA ASP A 80 -7.68 7.81 -11.73
C ASP A 80 -7.01 6.47 -12.10
N LEU A 81 -7.46 5.42 -11.43
CA LEU A 81 -6.99 4.05 -11.57
C LEU A 81 -8.20 3.12 -11.72
N PRO A 82 -8.05 1.97 -12.41
CA PRO A 82 -9.13 0.98 -12.46
C PRO A 82 -9.47 0.48 -11.05
N GLU A 83 -10.71 0.75 -10.62
CA GLU A 83 -11.28 0.22 -9.39
C GLU A 83 -11.70 -1.23 -9.61
N LEU A 84 -11.18 -2.14 -8.78
CA LEU A 84 -11.50 -3.57 -8.85
C LEU A 84 -12.52 -3.99 -7.80
N TYR A 85 -12.59 -3.25 -6.69
CA TYR A 85 -13.48 -3.53 -5.59
C TYR A 85 -13.68 -2.29 -4.73
N ARG A 86 -14.87 -2.15 -4.15
CA ARG A 86 -15.22 -1.11 -3.19
C ARG A 86 -16.23 -1.62 -2.18
N ASP A 87 -15.99 -1.26 -0.94
CA ASP A 87 -16.94 -1.41 0.16
C ASP A 87 -17.06 -0.07 0.95
N PRO A 88 -17.86 0.00 2.03
CA PRO A 88 -17.98 1.21 2.83
C PRO A 88 -16.65 1.79 3.36
N ARG A 89 -15.67 0.94 3.66
CA ARG A 89 -14.37 1.31 4.23
C ARG A 89 -13.22 1.23 3.24
N TYR A 90 -13.17 0.26 2.34
CA TYR A 90 -12.02 0.00 1.47
C TYR A 90 -12.32 0.23 0.00
N VAL A 91 -11.30 0.66 -0.73
CA VAL A 91 -11.27 0.62 -2.20
C VAL A 91 -9.99 -0.07 -2.64
N LEU A 92 -10.10 -1.01 -3.58
CA LEU A 92 -8.97 -1.67 -4.22
C LEU A 92 -8.84 -1.16 -5.66
N TYR A 93 -7.68 -0.60 -5.97
CA TYR A 93 -7.32 -0.19 -7.31
C TYR A 93 -6.24 -1.11 -7.90
N ARG A 94 -6.29 -1.26 -9.23
CA ARG A 94 -5.19 -1.81 -10.02
C ARG A 94 -4.18 -0.70 -10.30
N MET A 95 -2.92 -0.91 -9.92
CA MET A 95 -1.85 0.00 -10.34
C MET A 95 -1.52 -0.23 -11.82
N ARG A 96 -1.18 0.84 -12.53
CA ARG A 96 -0.63 0.73 -13.87
C ARG A 96 0.79 0.16 -13.76
N PRO A 97 1.20 -0.80 -14.61
CA PRO A 97 2.60 -1.22 -14.68
C PRO A 97 3.47 0.02 -15.00
N ARG A 98 4.67 0.09 -14.42
CA ARG A 98 5.69 0.96 -15.00
C ARG A 98 5.97 0.42 -16.41
N GLY A 99 5.77 1.28 -17.42
CA GLY A 99 6.18 1.02 -18.79
C GLY A 99 7.69 0.94 -18.92
#